data_AF-A0AA41S289-F1
#
_entry.id   AF-A0AA41S289-F1
#
_cell.length_a   1.000
_cell.length_b   1.000
_cell.length_c   1.000
_cell.angle_alpha   90.00
_cell.angle_beta   90.00
_cell.angle_gamma   90.00
#
_symmetry.space_group_name_H-M   'P 1'
#
loop_
_entity.id
_entity.type
_entity.pdbx_description
1 polymer ?
#
loop_
_entity_poly.entity_id
_entity_poly.type
_entity_poly.pdbx_seq_one_letter_code
_entity_poly.pdbx_strand_id
1 'polypeptide(L)'
;MEEIYKELMDLKPVVVETLVDIMLCAVPIWVAVMIGLVIGWSWRPRWTGLLFLGLRSKFRFIWTAPPGFGARRLWFAFTAFSAFSLGRRLWSNFKGKGERGDEKSVGSESGAESLTLSGDPSQNTNSSESIVEETDVVTEKDVEHLRHLLEGKLGDAAWQGLMERTNPNMAYQAWRYEPEAGPTVYRSRTVYEDATPELVRDFFWDDEFRPKWDQMLSYVKILEECPQTGTSIVHWIKKFPFFCSDREYIIGRRIWESGRTYYCVTKGVPYQSLPKRDKPRRVDLYFSSWIIRAVESRKGDGQFTACEVSLVHYEDMGIPKDVAKLGVRHGMWGTVKKIHSGMRAYQLARKSGTTLSRSALLARVTTKIPSHGNLESLNQVSEVGENDQTEMSHTKIDNGVDWRWVVIGGTVALVCGIQTGVIGKALLFGAARRLARR
;
A
#
# COMPACT_ATOMS: atom_id res chain seq x y z
N MET A 1 -41.90 1.89 43.26
CA MET A 1 -41.73 2.08 41.81
C MET A 1 -42.21 3.48 41.41
N GLU A 2 -43.41 3.91 41.78
CA GLU A 2 -43.94 5.24 41.40
C GLU A 2 -43.18 6.44 41.97
N GLU A 3 -42.56 6.36 43.15
CA GLU A 3 -41.74 7.47 43.70
C GLU A 3 -40.44 7.71 42.93
N ILE A 4 -39.78 6.65 42.44
CA ILE A 4 -38.53 6.75 41.68
C ILE A 4 -38.79 7.36 40.29
N TYR A 5 -39.95 7.07 39.68
CA TYR A 5 -40.34 7.68 38.41
C TYR A 5 -40.70 9.17 38.55
N LYS A 6 -41.23 9.59 39.70
CA LYS A 6 -41.51 11.00 39.98
C LYS A 6 -40.22 11.80 40.17
N GLU A 7 -39.25 11.25 40.90
CA GLU A 7 -37.93 11.88 41.09
C GLU A 7 -37.15 12.00 39.77
N LEU A 8 -37.26 11.02 38.86
CA LEU A 8 -36.61 11.05 37.55
C LEU A 8 -37.20 12.11 36.61
N MET A 9 -38.49 12.43 36.75
CA MET A 9 -39.20 13.40 35.90
C MET A 9 -39.05 14.87 36.34
N ASP A 10 -38.53 15.11 37.55
CA ASP A 10 -38.22 16.46 38.07
C ASP A 10 -36.76 16.90 37.79
N LEU A 11 -35.96 16.05 37.13
CA LEU A 11 -34.65 16.48 36.63
C LEU A 11 -34.81 17.41 35.43
N LYS A 12 -34.13 18.57 35.49
CA LYS A 12 -34.09 19.55 34.40
C LYS A 12 -33.83 18.83 33.07
N PRO A 13 -34.51 19.21 31.96
CA PRO A 13 -34.42 18.52 30.68
C PRO A 13 -32.98 18.37 30.17
N VAL A 14 -32.11 19.33 30.49
CA VAL A 14 -30.66 19.29 30.20
C VAL A 14 -29.95 18.13 30.90
N VAL A 15 -30.32 17.78 32.13
CA VAL A 15 -29.70 16.67 32.86
C VAL A 15 -30.15 15.33 32.28
N VAL A 16 -31.41 15.21 31.87
CA VAL A 16 -31.92 14.02 31.19
C VAL A 16 -31.24 13.86 29.82
N GLU A 17 -31.10 14.94 29.06
CA GLU A 17 -30.41 14.95 27.77
C GLU A 17 -28.93 14.55 27.90
N THR A 18 -28.21 15.12 28.88
CA THR A 18 -26.81 14.72 29.15
C THR A 18 -26.68 13.27 29.63
N LEU A 19 -27.63 12.74 30.40
CA LEU A 19 -27.64 11.33 30.81
C LEU A 19 -27.88 10.41 29.60
N VAL A 20 -28.78 10.80 28.69
CA VAL A 20 -29.03 10.05 27.46
C VAL A 20 -27.80 10.07 26.55
N ASP A 21 -27.14 11.23 26.40
CA ASP A 21 -25.90 11.35 25.63
C ASP A 21 -24.75 10.53 26.24
N ILE A 22 -24.60 10.53 27.57
CA ILE A 22 -23.60 9.69 28.25
C ILE A 22 -23.89 8.20 28.03
N MET A 23 -25.16 7.80 28.09
CA MET A 23 -25.55 6.40 27.82
C MET A 23 -25.29 6.02 26.36
N LEU A 24 -25.60 6.90 25.41
CA LEU A 24 -25.30 6.70 23.99
C LEU A 24 -23.79 6.64 23.71
N CYS A 25 -22.98 7.46 24.39
CA CYS A 25 -21.52 7.41 24.31
C CYS A 25 -20.92 6.14 24.94
N ALA A 26 -21.62 5.51 25.89
CA ALA A 26 -21.19 4.26 26.51
C ALA A 26 -21.47 3.03 25.63
N VAL A 27 -22.42 3.10 24.68
CA VAL A 27 -22.78 1.97 23.81
C VAL A 27 -21.59 1.46 22.97
N PRO A 28 -20.80 2.29 22.26
CA PRO A 28 -19.63 1.82 21.51
C PRO A 28 -18.57 1.16 22.38
N ILE A 29 -18.39 1.65 23.61
CA ILE A 29 -17.43 1.11 24.58
C ILE A 29 -17.86 -0.29 25.01
N TRP A 30 -19.13 -0.46 25.36
CA TRP A 30 -19.67 -1.77 25.72
C TRP A 30 -19.67 -2.75 24.55
N VAL A 31 -19.96 -2.30 23.32
CA VAL A 31 -19.84 -3.13 22.11
C VAL A 31 -18.39 -3.60 21.92
N ALA A 32 -17.40 -2.73 22.09
CA ALA A 32 -15.99 -3.12 22.01
C ALA A 32 -15.59 -4.13 23.09
N VAL A 33 -16.09 -3.97 24.34
CA VAL A 33 -15.86 -4.94 25.43
C VAL A 33 -16.50 -6.29 25.11
N MET A 34 -17.73 -6.31 24.60
CA MET A 34 -18.43 -7.55 24.23
C MET A 34 -17.74 -8.24 23.05
N ILE A 35 -17.26 -7.50 22.05
CA ILE A 35 -16.44 -8.05 20.96
C ILE A 35 -15.13 -8.63 21.51
N GLY A 36 -14.46 -7.92 22.42
CA GLY A 36 -13.25 -8.39 23.07
C GLY A 36 -13.46 -9.67 23.92
N LEU A 37 -14.60 -9.75 24.63
CA LEU A 37 -14.99 -10.95 25.37
C LEU A 37 -15.32 -12.11 24.44
N VAL A 38 -16.08 -11.87 23.37
CA VAL A 38 -16.40 -12.91 22.37
C VAL A 38 -15.14 -13.40 21.67
N ILE A 39 -14.23 -12.52 21.27
CA ILE A 39 -12.93 -12.90 20.70
C ILE A 39 -12.09 -13.66 21.75
N GLY A 40 -12.01 -13.16 22.98
CA GLY A 40 -11.27 -13.82 24.06
C GLY A 40 -11.83 -15.19 24.47
N TRP A 41 -13.16 -15.38 24.38
CA TRP A 41 -13.84 -16.64 24.67
C TRP A 41 -13.81 -17.61 23.49
N SER A 42 -13.85 -17.09 22.26
CA SER A 42 -13.77 -17.87 21.02
C SER A 42 -12.32 -18.23 20.67
N TRP A 43 -11.35 -17.52 21.23
CA TRP A 43 -9.93 -17.79 21.06
C TRP A 43 -9.43 -18.68 22.21
N ARG A 44 -9.65 -19.98 22.07
CA ARG A 44 -8.82 -21.00 22.73
C ARG A 44 -7.79 -21.50 21.72
N PRO A 45 -6.54 -21.00 21.73
CA PRO A 45 -5.49 -21.57 20.89
C PRO A 45 -5.31 -23.04 21.26
N ARG A 46 -5.39 -23.96 20.28
CA ARG A 46 -5.23 -25.40 20.49
C ARG A 46 -3.87 -25.81 21.11
N TRP A 47 -2.92 -24.87 21.18
CA TRP A 47 -1.60 -25.01 21.78
C TRP A 47 -1.57 -24.88 23.31
N THR A 48 -2.63 -24.39 23.97
CA THR A 48 -2.65 -24.30 25.44
C THR A 48 -2.59 -25.68 26.12
N GLY A 49 -3.01 -26.74 25.42
CA GLY A 49 -2.84 -28.12 25.87
C GLY A 49 -1.38 -28.60 25.84
N LEU A 50 -0.58 -28.16 24.87
CA LEU A 50 0.86 -28.49 24.79
C LEU A 50 1.67 -27.75 25.87
N LEU A 51 1.35 -26.49 26.15
CA LEU A 51 1.97 -25.76 27.26
C LEU A 51 1.61 -26.35 28.63
N PHE A 52 0.39 -26.88 28.80
CA PHE A 52 -0.03 -27.53 30.05
C PHE A 52 0.58 -28.92 30.27
N LEU A 53 0.96 -29.65 29.21
CA LEU A 53 1.71 -30.91 29.34
C LEU A 53 3.22 -30.67 29.56
N GLY A 54 3.80 -29.66 28.92
CA GLY A 54 5.24 -29.36 29.02
C GLY A 54 5.68 -28.72 30.35
N LEU A 55 4.77 -28.07 31.07
CA LEU A 55 5.09 -27.29 32.27
C LEU A 55 4.63 -27.94 33.59
N ARG A 56 4.32 -29.24 33.60
CA ARG A 56 3.87 -29.95 34.82
C ARG A 56 4.99 -30.61 35.64
N SER A 57 6.24 -30.52 35.18
CA SER A 57 7.37 -31.22 35.80
C SER A 57 8.20 -30.38 36.80
N LYS A 58 8.16 -29.03 36.75
CA LYS A 58 9.10 -28.22 37.56
C LYS A 58 8.56 -26.93 38.20
N PHE A 59 7.29 -26.86 38.58
CA PHE A 59 6.83 -25.79 39.49
C PHE A 59 5.87 -26.35 40.53
N ARG A 60 6.44 -27.01 41.54
CA ARG A 60 5.74 -27.41 42.76
C ARG A 60 6.31 -26.70 43.98
N PHE A 61 6.61 -25.42 43.88
CA PHE A 61 6.80 -24.51 45.00
C PHE A 61 6.41 -23.11 44.51
N ILE A 62 5.66 -22.36 45.33
CA ILE A 62 4.99 -21.07 45.04
C ILE A 62 3.63 -21.21 44.32
N TRP A 63 2.66 -21.86 44.98
CA TRP A 63 1.26 -21.41 44.87
C TRP A 63 0.46 -21.79 46.11
N THR A 64 0.58 -20.98 47.16
CA THR A 64 -0.42 -20.89 48.23
C THR A 64 -0.92 -19.45 48.27
N ALA A 65 -1.83 -19.11 47.37
CA ALA A 65 -2.68 -17.93 47.48
C ALA A 65 -4.06 -18.26 46.88
N PRO A 66 -5.17 -17.80 47.49
CA PRO A 66 -6.52 -18.19 47.07
C PRO A 66 -6.90 -17.60 45.69
N PRO A 67 -7.86 -18.20 44.98
CA PRO A 67 -8.24 -17.80 43.64
C PRO A 67 -9.05 -16.49 43.68
N GLY A 68 -8.59 -15.44 43.01
CA GLY A 68 -9.41 -14.22 42.84
C GLY A 68 -8.72 -12.87 42.66
N PHE A 69 -7.40 -12.78 42.42
CA PHE A 69 -6.69 -11.49 42.48
C PHE A 69 -5.81 -11.18 41.24
N GLY A 70 -6.21 -11.59 40.03
CA GLY A 70 -5.49 -11.31 38.78
C GLY A 70 -5.78 -9.95 38.12
N ALA A 71 -7.01 -9.43 38.24
CA ALA A 71 -7.45 -8.25 37.48
C ALA A 71 -7.05 -6.89 38.09
N ARG A 72 -6.73 -6.85 39.39
CA ARG A 72 -6.44 -5.59 40.10
C ARG A 72 -5.03 -5.05 39.85
N ARG A 73 -4.06 -5.88 39.43
CA ARG A 73 -2.68 -5.42 39.15
C ARG A 73 -2.51 -4.76 37.78
N LEU A 74 -3.38 -5.08 36.82
CA LEU A 74 -3.44 -4.39 35.52
C LEU A 74 -4.09 -3.01 35.63
N TRP A 75 -5.04 -2.83 36.56
CA TRP A 75 -5.66 -1.54 36.82
C TRP A 75 -4.68 -0.54 37.44
N PHE A 76 -3.89 -0.96 38.43
CA PHE A 76 -2.86 -0.09 39.05
C PHE A 76 -1.71 0.28 38.09
N ALA A 77 -1.37 -0.59 37.13
CA ALA A 77 -0.36 -0.27 36.11
C ALA A 77 -0.85 0.81 35.12
N PHE A 78 -2.14 0.84 34.81
CA PHE A 78 -2.74 1.87 33.96
C PHE A 78 -2.95 3.21 34.72
N THR A 79 -3.21 3.18 36.03
CA THR A 79 -3.30 4.41 36.84
C THR A 79 -1.93 5.04 37.14
N ALA A 80 -0.87 4.24 37.19
CA ALA A 80 0.50 4.75 37.36
C ALA A 80 1.06 5.41 36.08
N PHE A 81 0.60 5.02 34.89
CA PHE A 81 1.04 5.60 33.62
C PHE A 81 0.37 6.95 33.29
N SER A 82 -0.85 7.19 33.78
CA SER A 82 -1.55 8.47 33.62
C SER A 82 -1.09 9.56 34.60
N ALA A 83 -0.40 9.21 35.69
CA ALA A 83 0.19 10.16 36.64
C ALA A 83 1.63 10.58 36.27
N PHE A 84 2.31 9.90 35.34
CA PHE A 84 3.70 10.18 34.98
C PHE A 84 3.87 11.26 33.89
N SER A 85 2.78 11.72 33.25
CA SER A 85 2.84 12.78 32.23
C SER A 85 2.73 14.20 32.81
N LEU A 86 2.45 14.36 34.11
CA LEU A 86 2.42 15.67 34.79
C LEU A 86 3.69 15.98 35.60
N GLY A 87 4.62 15.01 35.75
CA GLY A 87 5.85 15.16 36.55
C GLY A 87 7.06 15.75 35.83
N ARG A 88 7.04 15.92 34.49
CA ARG A 88 8.18 16.51 33.75
C ARG A 88 8.17 18.03 33.62
N ARG A 89 7.06 18.70 33.97
CA ARG A 89 6.94 20.17 33.88
C ARG A 89 7.29 20.91 35.19
N LEU A 90 7.55 20.19 36.27
CA LEU A 90 7.94 20.76 37.58
C LEU A 90 9.41 20.49 37.96
N TRP A 91 10.09 19.55 37.29
CA TRP A 91 11.50 19.25 37.55
C TRP A 91 12.50 20.19 36.84
N SER A 92 12.06 20.99 35.86
CA SER A 92 12.92 21.97 35.19
C SER A 92 13.00 23.32 35.91
N ASN A 93 12.20 23.56 36.95
CA ASN A 93 12.16 24.83 37.69
C ASN A 93 12.70 24.73 39.13
N PHE A 94 13.26 23.58 39.53
CA PHE A 94 13.86 23.39 40.86
C PHE A 94 15.38 23.28 40.86
N LYS A 95 16.04 23.48 39.71
CA LYS A 95 17.50 23.54 39.58
C LYS A 95 17.95 24.95 39.22
N GLY A 96 17.63 25.88 40.11
CA GLY A 96 18.10 27.25 40.04
C GLY A 96 17.79 27.94 41.36
N LYS A 97 18.86 28.34 42.06
CA LYS A 97 18.95 29.36 43.12
C LYS A 97 19.21 28.84 44.56
N GLY A 98 20.36 29.28 45.09
CA GLY A 98 20.80 29.19 46.49
C GLY A 98 22.04 28.30 46.63
N GLU A 99 23.22 28.71 47.10
CA GLU A 99 23.61 29.88 47.89
C GLU A 99 25.10 30.23 47.68
N ARG A 100 25.49 31.38 48.23
CA ARG A 100 26.72 32.16 48.05
C ARG A 100 27.46 32.25 49.39
N GLY A 101 28.80 32.26 49.36
CA GLY A 101 29.73 32.66 50.45
C GLY A 101 30.24 31.52 51.34
N ASP A 102 31.49 31.42 51.79
CA ASP A 102 32.65 32.33 51.74
C ASP A 102 33.94 31.60 52.20
N GLU A 103 35.10 32.15 51.82
CA GLU A 103 36.48 31.97 52.36
C GLU A 103 37.20 30.60 52.14
N LYS A 104 38.51 30.47 51.85
CA LYS A 104 39.68 31.36 51.84
C LYS A 104 40.88 30.70 51.10
N SER A 105 41.66 31.55 50.41
CA SER A 105 43.14 31.62 50.29
C SER A 105 44.03 30.60 49.55
N VAL A 106 45.04 31.21 48.88
CA VAL A 106 46.34 30.72 48.34
C VAL A 106 46.25 30.08 46.94
N GLY A 107 46.98 30.45 45.89
CA GLY A 107 48.11 31.36 45.67
C GLY A 107 48.93 30.82 44.46
N SER A 108 49.46 31.73 43.63
CA SER A 108 50.48 31.59 42.57
C SER A 108 50.15 31.06 41.15
N GLU A 109 50.32 31.99 40.20
CA GLU A 109 51.24 31.97 39.02
C GLU A 109 51.00 30.92 37.92
N SER A 110 50.56 31.33 36.71
CA SER A 110 51.29 31.94 35.58
C SER A 110 52.19 30.97 34.82
N GLY A 111 51.90 30.78 33.52
CA GLY A 111 52.74 30.07 32.57
C GLY A 111 52.06 29.95 31.22
N ALA A 112 52.20 30.99 30.40
CA ALA A 112 51.90 30.96 28.98
C ALA A 112 53.06 30.28 28.24
N GLU A 113 52.78 29.46 27.23
CA GLU A 113 53.69 29.30 26.10
C GLU A 113 52.93 28.99 24.80
N SER A 114 53.23 29.84 23.83
CA SER A 114 52.86 29.84 22.42
C SER A 114 53.68 28.81 21.66
N LEU A 115 53.18 28.29 20.54
CA LEU A 115 53.97 28.10 19.30
C LEU A 115 53.04 27.80 18.12
N THR A 116 52.80 28.83 17.32
CA THR A 116 52.42 28.75 15.90
C THR A 116 53.61 28.28 15.07
N LEU A 117 53.39 27.41 14.08
CA LEU A 117 54.20 27.38 12.85
C LEU A 117 53.36 26.86 11.67
N SER A 118 53.17 27.77 10.72
CA SER A 118 52.61 27.62 9.39
C SER A 118 53.61 26.93 8.45
N GLY A 119 53.13 26.24 7.42
CA GLY A 119 53.97 25.78 6.31
C GLY A 119 53.24 24.85 5.34
N ASP A 120 52.58 25.44 4.34
CA ASP A 120 52.20 24.78 3.10
C ASP A 120 53.45 24.65 2.18
N PRO A 121 53.56 23.60 1.37
CA PRO A 121 53.62 23.89 -0.07
C PRO A 121 52.87 22.87 -0.94
N SER A 122 51.95 23.40 -1.74
CA SER A 122 51.77 23.14 -3.18
C SER A 122 52.45 21.89 -3.76
N GLN A 123 51.65 20.87 -4.08
CA GLN A 123 51.97 19.91 -5.14
C GLN A 123 50.80 19.79 -6.12
N ASN A 124 51.09 20.20 -7.36
CA ASN A 124 50.37 19.82 -8.56
C ASN A 124 50.25 18.30 -8.62
N THR A 125 49.03 17.79 -8.56
CA THR A 125 48.69 16.47 -9.07
C THR A 125 47.68 16.65 -10.19
N ASN A 126 48.13 16.37 -11.42
CA ASN A 126 47.26 16.10 -12.55
C ASN A 126 46.40 14.88 -12.17
N SER A 127 45.22 15.12 -11.60
CA SER A 127 44.16 14.13 -11.58
C SER A 127 43.60 14.08 -12.98
N SER A 128 44.10 13.11 -13.75
CA SER A 128 43.41 12.54 -14.90
C SER A 128 41.92 12.49 -14.62
N GLU A 129 41.14 13.25 -15.38
CA GLU A 129 39.71 13.02 -15.55
C GLU A 129 39.55 11.58 -16.03
N SER A 130 39.38 10.66 -15.08
CA SER A 130 38.71 9.41 -15.37
C SER A 130 37.30 9.82 -15.75
N ILE A 131 37.01 9.83 -17.05
CA ILE A 131 35.65 9.70 -17.56
C ILE A 131 35.14 8.41 -16.91
N VAL A 132 34.46 8.56 -15.77
CA VAL A 132 33.63 7.50 -15.23
C VAL A 132 32.57 7.35 -16.30
N GLU A 133 32.66 6.29 -17.10
CA GLU A 133 31.53 5.83 -17.88
C GLU A 133 30.39 5.66 -16.88
N GLU A 134 29.52 6.66 -16.82
CA GLU A 134 28.36 6.71 -15.96
C GLU A 134 27.46 5.58 -16.45
N THR A 135 27.61 4.40 -15.82
CA THR A 135 26.82 3.23 -16.17
C THR A 135 25.37 3.57 -15.92
N ASP A 136 24.65 3.80 -17.01
CA ASP A 136 23.26 4.23 -16.98
C ASP A 136 22.42 3.21 -16.20
N VAL A 137 21.93 3.63 -15.04
CA VAL A 137 21.22 2.77 -14.10
C VAL A 137 19.88 2.30 -14.65
N VAL A 138 19.30 3.01 -15.62
CA VAL A 138 18.05 2.65 -16.30
C VAL A 138 18.26 2.73 -17.81
N THR A 139 18.22 1.57 -18.47
CA THR A 139 18.64 1.41 -19.86
C THR A 139 17.47 1.05 -20.77
N GLU A 140 17.71 1.07 -22.09
CA GLU A 140 16.72 0.60 -23.09
C GLU A 140 16.33 -0.87 -22.90
N LYS A 141 17.19 -1.70 -22.29
CA LYS A 141 16.84 -3.09 -21.94
C LYS A 141 15.68 -3.16 -20.94
N ASP A 142 15.55 -2.16 -20.06
CA ASP A 142 14.44 -2.09 -19.12
C ASP A 142 13.13 -1.71 -19.82
N VAL A 143 13.20 -0.94 -20.91
CA VAL A 143 12.06 -0.66 -21.79
C VAL A 143 11.63 -1.93 -22.52
N GLU A 144 12.58 -2.68 -23.08
CA GLU A 144 12.27 -3.95 -23.74
C GLU A 144 11.64 -4.96 -22.77
N HIS A 145 12.14 -5.03 -21.53
CA HIS A 145 11.52 -5.83 -20.47
C HIS A 145 10.08 -5.40 -20.17
N LEU A 146 9.82 -4.08 -20.05
CA LEU A 146 8.46 -3.54 -19.89
C LEU A 146 7.56 -3.96 -21.05
N ARG A 147 8.04 -3.85 -22.30
CA ARG A 147 7.30 -4.26 -23.49
C ARG A 147 7.01 -5.74 -23.49
N HIS A 148 8.00 -6.57 -23.19
CA HIS A 148 7.81 -8.02 -23.08
C HIS A 148 6.75 -8.39 -22.03
N LEU A 149 6.67 -7.68 -20.90
CA LEU A 149 5.64 -7.93 -19.89
C LEU A 149 4.23 -7.45 -20.27
N LEU A 150 4.11 -6.44 -21.14
CA LEU A 150 2.82 -5.86 -21.56
C LEU A 150 2.30 -6.41 -22.89
N GLU A 151 3.20 -6.66 -23.83
CA GLU A 151 2.97 -7.03 -25.24
C GLU A 151 3.46 -8.45 -25.55
N GLY A 152 4.38 -9.00 -24.74
CA GLY A 152 4.99 -10.29 -25.02
C GLY A 152 4.01 -11.46 -24.89
N LYS A 153 4.31 -12.53 -25.63
CA LYS A 153 3.57 -13.81 -25.65
C LYS A 153 3.72 -14.62 -24.36
N LEU A 154 3.87 -13.98 -23.20
CA LEU A 154 3.60 -14.64 -21.93
C LEU A 154 2.10 -14.92 -21.94
N GLY A 155 1.72 -16.09 -22.45
CA GLY A 155 0.40 -16.34 -23.02
C GLY A 155 -0.69 -15.77 -22.12
N ASP A 156 -1.68 -15.08 -22.71
CA ASP A 156 -2.76 -14.41 -21.95
C ASP A 156 -3.42 -15.34 -20.91
N ALA A 157 -3.34 -16.66 -21.10
CA ALA A 157 -3.73 -17.69 -20.15
C ALA A 157 -3.00 -17.66 -18.78
N ALA A 158 -1.78 -17.11 -18.71
CA ALA A 158 -1.00 -16.98 -17.47
C ALA A 158 -1.51 -15.81 -16.59
N TRP A 159 -2.16 -14.82 -17.18
CA TRP A 159 -2.71 -13.67 -16.48
C TRP A 159 -4.09 -13.98 -15.91
N GLN A 160 -4.22 -13.89 -14.59
CA GLN A 160 -5.49 -14.06 -13.91
C GLN A 160 -6.18 -12.70 -13.73
N GLY A 161 -7.43 -12.59 -14.19
CA GLY A 161 -8.24 -11.39 -13.96
C GLY A 161 -8.39 -11.08 -12.47
N LEU A 162 -8.10 -9.84 -12.09
CA LEU A 162 -8.16 -9.38 -10.70
C LEU A 162 -9.36 -8.44 -10.47
N MET A 163 -9.55 -7.47 -11.36
CA MET A 163 -10.69 -6.56 -11.30
C MET A 163 -10.95 -5.85 -12.62
N GLU A 164 -12.21 -5.50 -12.84
CA GLU A 164 -12.65 -4.63 -13.93
C GLU A 164 -13.68 -3.64 -13.38
N ARG A 165 -13.46 -2.36 -13.66
CA ARG A 165 -14.25 -1.24 -13.17
C ARG A 165 -14.33 -0.16 -14.24
N THR A 166 -15.53 0.33 -14.52
CA THR A 166 -15.75 1.42 -15.47
C THR A 166 -16.65 2.47 -14.85
N ASN A 167 -16.37 3.73 -15.14
CA ASN A 167 -17.24 4.87 -14.91
C ASN A 167 -17.12 5.83 -16.12
N PRO A 168 -17.94 6.89 -16.24
CA PRO A 168 -17.94 7.76 -17.41
C PRO A 168 -16.60 8.44 -17.73
N ASN A 169 -15.72 8.61 -16.73
CA ASN A 169 -14.48 9.37 -16.86
C ASN A 169 -13.22 8.49 -16.83
N MET A 170 -13.38 7.21 -16.50
CA MET A 170 -12.27 6.29 -16.32
C MET A 170 -12.72 4.83 -16.45
N ALA A 171 -11.87 4.02 -17.06
CA ALA A 171 -11.97 2.59 -17.00
C ALA A 171 -10.69 1.95 -16.54
N TYR A 172 -10.81 0.86 -15.80
CA TYR A 172 -9.71 0.20 -15.13
C TYR A 172 -9.89 -1.30 -15.22
N GLN A 173 -8.85 -1.98 -15.71
CA GLN A 173 -8.74 -3.42 -15.76
C GLN A 173 -7.42 -3.81 -15.10
N ALA A 174 -7.40 -4.89 -14.33
CA ALA A 174 -6.18 -5.40 -13.74
C ALA A 174 -6.14 -6.93 -13.74
N TRP A 175 -4.92 -7.43 -13.88
CA TRP A 175 -4.58 -8.83 -13.90
C TRP A 175 -3.39 -9.07 -12.96
N ARG A 176 -3.22 -10.32 -12.55
CA ARG A 176 -2.05 -10.77 -11.80
C ARG A 176 -1.47 -12.02 -12.44
N TYR A 177 -0.16 -12.17 -12.33
CA TYR A 177 0.59 -13.35 -12.72
C TYR A 177 1.46 -13.77 -11.54
N GLU A 178 1.43 -15.05 -11.18
CA GLU A 178 2.22 -15.61 -10.09
C GLU A 178 3.32 -16.50 -10.70
N PRO A 179 4.56 -15.99 -10.86
CA PRO A 179 5.68 -16.81 -11.34
C PRO A 179 6.08 -17.87 -10.32
N GLU A 180 6.71 -18.95 -10.78
CA GLU A 180 7.21 -20.03 -9.92
C GLU A 180 8.18 -19.51 -8.85
N ALA A 181 9.04 -18.58 -9.25
CA ALA A 181 9.98 -17.88 -8.38
C ALA A 181 9.76 -16.36 -8.44
N GLY A 182 9.93 -15.69 -7.30
CA GLY A 182 9.80 -14.24 -7.18
C GLY A 182 8.42 -13.74 -6.71
N PRO A 183 8.20 -12.42 -6.67
CA PRO A 183 6.94 -11.80 -6.22
C PRO A 183 5.81 -11.98 -7.25
N THR A 184 4.57 -11.78 -6.79
CA THR A 184 3.42 -11.65 -7.69
C THR A 184 3.58 -10.43 -8.59
N VAL A 185 3.38 -10.61 -9.89
CA VAL A 185 3.41 -9.54 -10.89
C VAL A 185 1.98 -9.06 -11.14
N TYR A 186 1.79 -7.76 -11.12
CA TYR A 186 0.51 -7.11 -11.40
C TYR A 186 0.60 -6.35 -12.71
N ARG A 187 -0.45 -6.46 -13.52
CA ARG A 187 -0.65 -5.66 -14.72
C ARG A 187 -1.95 -4.90 -14.60
N SER A 188 -1.99 -3.66 -15.06
CA SER A 188 -3.24 -2.92 -15.18
C SER A 188 -3.30 -2.10 -16.45
N ARG A 189 -4.51 -1.87 -16.92
CA ARG A 189 -4.84 -0.97 -18.02
C ARG A 189 -5.85 0.04 -17.49
N THR A 190 -5.48 1.31 -17.53
CA THR A 190 -6.35 2.42 -17.12
C THR A 190 -6.56 3.34 -18.29
N VAL A 191 -7.81 3.67 -18.63
CA VAL A 191 -8.15 4.69 -19.62
C VAL A 191 -8.76 5.87 -18.87
N TYR A 192 -8.19 7.05 -19.07
CA TYR A 192 -8.69 8.32 -18.56
C TYR A 192 -9.31 9.12 -19.70
N GLU A 193 -10.60 9.42 -19.62
CA GLU A 193 -11.28 10.26 -20.60
C GLU A 193 -10.86 11.72 -20.45
N ASP A 194 -10.87 12.49 -21.54
CA ASP A 194 -10.58 13.93 -21.55
C ASP A 194 -9.23 14.28 -20.89
N ALA A 195 -8.19 13.51 -21.18
CA ALA A 195 -6.85 13.65 -20.63
C ALA A 195 -5.80 13.42 -21.72
N THR A 196 -4.79 14.29 -21.80
CA THR A 196 -3.69 14.12 -22.77
C THR A 196 -2.56 13.25 -22.18
N PRO A 197 -1.84 12.49 -23.00
CA PRO A 197 -0.67 11.73 -22.57
C PRO A 197 0.39 12.57 -21.82
N GLU A 198 0.62 13.81 -22.23
CA GLU A 198 1.58 14.73 -21.61
C GLU A 198 1.17 15.10 -20.18
N LEU A 199 -0.13 15.37 -19.98
CA LEU A 199 -0.67 15.69 -18.66
C LEU A 199 -0.53 14.50 -17.72
N VAL A 200 -0.86 13.30 -18.22
CA VAL A 200 -0.81 12.06 -17.44
C VAL A 200 0.65 11.68 -17.13
N ARG A 201 1.56 11.86 -18.08
CA ARG A 201 3.01 11.71 -17.89
C ARG A 201 3.51 12.61 -16.77
N ASP A 202 3.23 13.91 -16.85
CA ASP A 202 3.66 14.89 -15.84
C ASP A 202 3.07 14.50 -14.46
N PHE A 203 1.80 14.12 -14.39
CA PHE A 203 1.12 13.70 -13.15
C PHE A 203 1.80 12.49 -12.46
N PHE A 204 2.11 11.42 -13.22
CA PHE A 204 2.70 10.21 -12.63
C PHE A 204 4.16 10.40 -12.20
N TRP A 205 4.87 11.38 -12.79
CA TRP A 205 6.27 11.67 -12.46
C TRP A 205 6.43 12.72 -11.33
N ASP A 206 5.37 13.49 -11.03
CA ASP A 206 5.41 14.62 -10.09
C ASP A 206 5.34 14.16 -8.61
N ASP A 207 6.49 13.80 -8.05
CA ASP A 207 6.61 13.38 -6.65
C ASP A 207 6.28 14.49 -5.64
N GLU A 208 6.42 15.76 -6.03
CA GLU A 208 6.12 16.89 -5.15
C GLU A 208 4.61 17.15 -5.09
N PHE A 209 3.87 16.85 -6.17
CA PHE A 209 2.41 16.86 -6.16
C PHE A 209 1.82 15.61 -5.49
N ARG A 210 2.53 14.49 -5.54
CA ARG A 210 2.04 13.17 -5.10
C ARG A 210 1.47 13.12 -3.67
N PRO A 211 2.06 13.77 -2.64
CA PRO A 211 1.50 13.80 -1.28
C PRO A 211 0.07 14.37 -1.18
N LYS A 212 -0.39 15.14 -2.17
CA LYS A 212 -1.76 15.67 -2.21
C LYS A 212 -2.82 14.58 -2.38
N TRP A 213 -2.45 13.41 -2.91
CA TRP A 213 -3.37 12.31 -3.16
C TRP A 213 -2.89 10.95 -2.62
N ASP A 214 -1.58 10.73 -2.50
CA ASP A 214 -0.97 9.54 -1.89
C ASP A 214 -0.42 9.86 -0.49
N GLN A 215 -1.22 9.59 0.54
CA GLN A 215 -0.83 9.77 1.93
C GLN A 215 0.25 8.76 2.40
N MET A 216 0.52 7.70 1.62
CA MET A 216 1.57 6.76 1.99
C MET A 216 2.96 7.33 1.69
N LEU A 217 3.12 8.23 0.72
CA LEU A 217 4.42 8.81 0.40
C LEU A 217 4.76 9.91 1.43
N SER A 218 5.70 9.61 2.33
CA SER A 218 6.05 10.52 3.44
C SER A 218 7.34 11.29 3.26
N TYR A 219 8.21 10.82 2.38
CA TYR A 219 9.49 11.46 2.09
C TYR A 219 9.86 11.21 0.64
N VAL A 220 10.40 12.24 0.00
CA VAL A 220 10.93 12.22 -1.35
C VAL A 220 12.20 13.06 -1.36
N LYS A 221 13.26 12.56 -1.97
CA LYS A 221 14.45 13.34 -2.32
C LYS A 221 15.04 12.82 -3.63
N ILE A 222 15.24 13.71 -4.58
CA ILE A 222 16.06 13.43 -5.77
C ILE A 222 17.52 13.36 -5.28
N LEU A 223 18.17 12.23 -5.49
CA LEU A 223 19.56 11.99 -5.12
C LEU A 223 20.49 12.42 -6.26
N GLU A 224 20.15 11.99 -7.48
CA GLU A 224 20.88 12.28 -8.71
C GLU A 224 19.90 12.55 -9.84
N GLU A 225 20.28 13.43 -10.77
CA GLU A 225 19.52 13.74 -11.97
C GLU A 225 20.48 13.98 -13.14
N CYS A 226 20.15 13.44 -14.31
CA CYS A 226 20.83 13.68 -15.57
C CYS A 226 19.93 14.54 -16.46
N PRO A 227 20.22 15.84 -16.64
CA PRO A 227 19.40 16.75 -17.44
C PRO A 227 19.33 16.42 -18.93
N GLN A 228 20.27 15.64 -19.46
CA GLN A 228 20.35 15.27 -20.87
C GLN A 228 19.39 14.13 -21.21
N THR A 229 19.32 13.12 -20.34
CA THR A 229 18.53 11.91 -20.56
C THR A 229 17.20 11.90 -19.81
N GLY A 230 17.08 12.72 -18.77
CA GLY A 230 15.97 12.69 -17.81
C GLY A 230 16.08 11.58 -16.78
N THR A 231 17.19 10.82 -16.74
CA THR A 231 17.43 9.82 -15.70
C THR A 231 17.48 10.48 -14.33
N SER A 232 16.81 9.91 -13.34
CA SER A 232 16.94 10.34 -11.94
C SER A 232 17.00 9.16 -10.99
N ILE A 233 17.79 9.30 -9.93
CA ILE A 233 17.77 8.41 -8.77
C ILE A 233 17.02 9.13 -7.65
N VAL A 234 15.99 8.50 -7.10
CA VAL A 234 15.10 9.10 -6.12
C VAL A 234 14.98 8.22 -4.88
N HIS A 235 15.04 8.86 -3.72
CA HIS A 235 14.82 8.24 -2.42
C HIS A 235 13.39 8.49 -1.96
N TRP A 236 12.59 7.42 -1.82
CA TRP A 236 11.26 7.47 -1.23
C TRP A 236 11.18 6.74 0.11
N ILE A 237 10.36 7.27 1.02
CA ILE A 237 9.88 6.52 2.20
C ILE A 237 8.36 6.45 2.16
N LYS A 238 7.83 5.23 2.08
CA LYS A 238 6.39 4.97 2.13
C LYS A 238 5.98 4.47 3.51
N LYS A 239 4.95 5.10 4.08
CA LYS A 239 4.28 4.69 5.31
C LYS A 239 3.50 3.43 5.08
N PHE A 240 3.71 2.49 5.98
CA PHE A 240 2.94 1.25 6.03
C PHE A 240 2.12 1.21 7.32
N PRO A 241 1.11 0.32 7.40
CA PRO A 241 0.35 0.14 8.63
C PRO A 241 1.27 -0.13 9.83
N PHE A 242 0.92 0.41 11.00
CA PHE A 242 1.77 0.46 12.20
C PHE A 242 2.37 -0.88 12.66
N PHE A 243 1.77 -2.01 12.27
CA PHE A 243 2.26 -3.35 12.58
C PHE A 243 3.43 -3.82 11.69
N CYS A 244 3.87 -3.00 10.73
CA CYS A 244 5.04 -3.30 9.90
C CYS A 244 5.90 -2.03 9.69
N SER A 245 7.20 -2.22 9.50
CA SER A 245 8.13 -1.10 9.29
C SER A 245 7.78 -0.32 8.01
N ASP A 246 8.01 0.99 8.00
CA ASP A 246 7.96 1.78 6.76
C ASP A 246 8.93 1.21 5.70
N ARG A 247 8.63 1.46 4.42
CA ARG A 247 9.45 0.96 3.30
C ARG A 247 10.28 2.08 2.70
N GLU A 248 11.56 1.81 2.53
CA GLU A 248 12.54 2.70 1.90
C GLU A 248 12.83 2.20 0.49
N TYR A 249 12.77 3.10 -0.48
CA TYR A 249 13.02 2.81 -1.87
C TYR A 249 14.11 3.72 -2.39
N ILE A 250 15.07 3.14 -3.11
CA ILE A 250 15.99 3.87 -3.97
C ILE A 250 15.68 3.44 -5.38
N ILE A 251 15.05 4.34 -6.13
CA ILE A 251 14.54 4.05 -7.47
C ILE A 251 15.34 4.82 -8.51
N GLY A 252 15.76 4.13 -9.56
CA GLY A 252 16.18 4.75 -10.80
C GLY A 252 14.97 4.85 -11.71
N ARG A 253 14.80 6.00 -12.37
CA ARG A 253 13.70 6.20 -13.30
C ARG A 253 14.09 7.06 -14.50
N ARG A 254 13.48 6.77 -15.65
CA ARG A 254 13.67 7.50 -16.92
C ARG A 254 12.46 7.33 -17.83
N ILE A 255 12.24 8.29 -18.72
CA ILE A 255 11.18 8.27 -19.74
C ILE A 255 11.78 8.23 -21.13
N TRP A 256 11.33 7.26 -21.93
CA TRP A 256 11.55 7.21 -23.37
C TRP A 256 10.29 7.60 -24.12
N GLU A 257 10.46 8.08 -25.34
CA GLU A 257 9.36 8.52 -26.21
C GLU A 257 9.56 7.98 -27.61
N SER A 258 8.49 7.41 -28.17
CA SER A 258 8.38 7.08 -29.59
C SER A 258 7.00 7.54 -30.09
N GLY A 259 7.01 8.44 -31.07
CA GLY A 259 5.79 9.05 -31.59
C GLY A 259 5.02 9.78 -30.48
N ARG A 260 3.80 9.31 -30.17
CA ARG A 260 2.95 9.84 -29.09
C ARG A 260 2.82 8.89 -27.89
N THR A 261 3.79 8.00 -27.75
CA THR A 261 3.83 6.98 -26.70
C THR A 261 5.03 7.23 -25.79
N TYR A 262 4.78 7.27 -24.49
CA TYR A 262 5.81 7.42 -23.47
C TYR A 262 6.01 6.10 -22.73
N TYR A 263 7.26 5.65 -22.65
CA TYR A 263 7.68 4.46 -21.93
C TYR A 263 8.38 4.91 -20.65
N CYS A 264 7.71 4.74 -19.53
CA CYS A 264 8.14 5.23 -18.23
C CYS A 264 8.66 4.05 -17.42
N VAL A 265 9.96 4.01 -17.14
CA VAL A 265 10.57 2.96 -16.34
C VAL A 265 10.91 3.49 -14.97
N THR A 266 10.49 2.77 -13.92
CA THR A 266 10.97 2.97 -12.56
C THR A 266 11.33 1.62 -11.96
N LYS A 267 12.57 1.48 -11.47
CA LYS A 267 13.06 0.24 -10.85
C LYS A 267 13.93 0.52 -9.63
N GLY A 268 14.06 -0.45 -8.74
CA GLY A 268 15.02 -0.40 -7.63
C GLY A 268 16.45 -0.39 -8.16
N VAL A 269 17.29 0.47 -7.59
CA VAL A 269 18.72 0.59 -7.95
C VAL A 269 19.59 0.62 -6.69
N PRO A 270 20.80 0.04 -6.75
CA PRO A 270 21.75 0.16 -5.64
C PRO A 270 22.21 1.62 -5.49
N TYR A 271 22.47 2.04 -4.25
CA TYR A 271 23.00 3.37 -3.96
C TYR A 271 23.94 3.33 -2.76
N GLN A 272 25.25 3.29 -3.02
CA GLN A 272 26.26 3.02 -2.00
C GLN A 272 26.32 4.09 -0.91
N SER A 273 26.12 5.36 -1.28
CA SER A 273 26.13 6.50 -0.35
C SER A 273 24.97 6.48 0.64
N LEU A 274 23.97 5.60 0.47
CA LEU A 274 22.86 5.43 1.40
C LEU A 274 22.73 3.95 1.85
N PRO A 275 23.51 3.53 2.85
CA PRO A 275 23.51 2.15 3.34
C PRO A 275 22.14 1.75 3.90
N LYS A 276 21.86 0.43 3.87
CA LYS A 276 20.62 -0.13 4.40
C LYS A 276 20.57 0.03 5.91
N ARG A 277 19.36 0.27 6.42
CA ARG A 277 19.05 0.31 7.86
C ARG A 277 17.99 -0.75 8.15
N ASP A 278 17.87 -1.12 9.42
CA ASP A 278 16.82 -2.05 9.86
C ASP A 278 15.42 -1.44 9.71
N LYS A 279 15.32 -0.12 9.93
CA LYS A 279 14.09 0.66 9.80
C LYS A 279 14.40 2.04 9.21
N PRO A 280 13.65 2.52 8.21
CA PRO A 280 12.69 1.77 7.37
C PRO A 280 13.32 0.56 6.64
N ARG A 281 12.52 -0.44 6.26
CA ARG A 281 13.01 -1.61 5.51
C ARG A 281 13.24 -1.22 4.06
N ARG A 282 14.47 -1.39 3.56
CA ARG A 282 14.80 -1.21 2.13
C ARG A 282 14.06 -2.25 1.27
N VAL A 283 13.45 -1.80 0.18
CA VAL A 283 12.90 -2.64 -0.88
C VAL A 283 13.87 -2.62 -2.05
N ASP A 284 14.65 -3.69 -2.20
CA ASP A 284 15.66 -3.80 -3.26
C ASP A 284 15.05 -4.23 -4.60
N LEU A 285 14.20 -5.27 -4.57
CA LEU A 285 13.46 -5.71 -5.74
C LEU A 285 12.23 -4.82 -5.89
N TYR A 286 12.29 -3.90 -6.85
CA TYR A 286 11.19 -3.02 -7.20
C TYR A 286 11.17 -2.80 -8.71
N PHE A 287 10.01 -2.96 -9.33
CA PHE A 287 9.76 -2.56 -10.71
C PHE A 287 8.32 -2.06 -10.81
N SER A 288 8.15 -0.83 -11.26
CA SER A 288 6.85 -0.19 -11.42
C SER A 288 6.92 0.71 -12.62
N SER A 289 6.57 0.17 -13.78
CA SER A 289 6.83 0.82 -15.06
C SER A 289 5.57 0.79 -15.92
N TRP A 290 5.40 1.77 -16.79
CA TRP A 290 4.15 1.97 -17.51
C TRP A 290 4.33 2.62 -18.87
N ILE A 291 3.40 2.34 -19.77
CA ILE A 291 3.28 2.94 -21.10
C ILE A 291 2.09 3.89 -21.09
N ILE A 292 2.29 5.11 -21.59
CA ILE A 292 1.26 6.14 -21.73
C ILE A 292 1.06 6.43 -23.21
N ARG A 293 -0.19 6.37 -23.70
CA ARG A 293 -0.51 6.67 -25.11
C ARG A 293 -1.90 7.27 -25.25
N ALA A 294 -2.09 8.06 -26.31
CA ALA A 294 -3.41 8.53 -26.70
C ALA A 294 -4.25 7.35 -27.24
N VAL A 295 -5.53 7.31 -26.89
CA VAL A 295 -6.50 6.33 -27.39
C VAL A 295 -7.81 7.03 -27.73
N GLU A 296 -8.63 6.39 -28.56
CA GLU A 296 -9.96 6.87 -28.87
C GLU A 296 -10.83 6.95 -27.60
N SER A 297 -11.62 8.01 -27.47
CA SER A 297 -12.59 8.13 -26.38
C SER A 297 -13.70 7.09 -26.51
N ARG A 298 -14.18 6.61 -25.37
CA ARG A 298 -15.38 5.77 -25.30
C ARG A 298 -16.66 6.48 -25.70
N LYS A 299 -16.61 7.80 -25.91
CA LYS A 299 -17.73 8.60 -26.43
C LYS A 299 -18.12 8.20 -27.87
N GLY A 300 -17.24 7.49 -28.60
CA GLY A 300 -17.52 7.00 -29.94
C GLY A 300 -17.53 8.09 -31.01
N ASP A 301 -16.80 9.18 -30.77
CA ASP A 301 -16.68 10.33 -31.67
C ASP A 301 -15.47 10.21 -32.63
N GLY A 302 -14.73 9.10 -32.58
CA GLY A 302 -13.51 8.90 -33.36
C GLY A 302 -12.32 9.73 -32.87
N GLN A 303 -12.47 10.52 -31.80
CA GLN A 303 -11.44 11.45 -31.34
C GLN A 303 -10.50 10.80 -30.33
N PHE A 304 -9.20 11.08 -30.47
CA PHE A 304 -8.15 10.61 -29.55
C PHE A 304 -8.01 11.55 -28.35
N THR A 305 -9.11 11.76 -27.62
CA THR A 305 -9.20 12.65 -26.45
C THR A 305 -8.98 11.93 -25.13
N ALA A 306 -8.84 10.60 -25.14
CA ALA A 306 -8.55 9.79 -23.98
C ALA A 306 -7.07 9.37 -23.91
N CYS A 307 -6.61 9.07 -22.70
CA CYS A 307 -5.27 8.59 -22.44
C CYS A 307 -5.31 7.20 -21.80
N GLU A 308 -4.58 6.26 -22.35
CA GLU A 308 -4.36 4.93 -21.76
C GLU A 308 -3.03 4.90 -21.00
N VAL A 309 -3.05 4.28 -19.83
CA VAL A 309 -1.88 3.91 -19.04
C VAL A 309 -1.90 2.40 -18.83
N SER A 310 -0.93 1.72 -19.43
CA SER A 310 -0.69 0.28 -19.26
C SER A 310 0.51 0.08 -18.34
N LEU A 311 0.29 -0.45 -17.15
CA LEU A 311 1.28 -0.52 -16.07
C LEU A 311 1.58 -1.97 -15.69
N VAL A 312 2.86 -2.24 -15.41
CA VAL A 312 3.33 -3.47 -14.77
C VAL A 312 4.05 -3.14 -13.47
N HIS A 313 3.76 -3.93 -12.44
CA HIS A 313 4.31 -3.72 -11.11
C HIS A 313 4.63 -5.04 -10.40
N TYR A 314 5.82 -5.11 -9.82
CA TYR A 314 6.20 -6.14 -8.86
C TYR A 314 7.25 -5.60 -7.89
N GLU A 315 7.19 -6.03 -6.63
CA GLU A 315 8.15 -5.65 -5.60
C GLU A 315 8.24 -6.71 -4.50
N ASP A 316 9.37 -6.73 -3.79
CA ASP A 316 9.52 -7.49 -2.54
C ASP A 316 9.48 -6.56 -1.30
N MET A 317 8.26 -6.31 -0.83
CA MET A 317 8.00 -5.52 0.38
C MET A 317 8.44 -6.19 1.70
N GLY A 318 8.88 -7.46 1.65
CA GLY A 318 9.15 -8.26 2.85
C GLY A 318 7.91 -8.60 3.64
N ILE A 319 6.76 -8.67 2.97
CA ILE A 319 5.49 -9.09 3.52
C ILE A 319 5.19 -10.48 2.95
N PRO A 320 4.66 -11.42 3.75
CA PRO A 320 4.19 -12.71 3.22
C PRO A 320 3.25 -12.50 2.04
N LYS A 321 3.47 -13.24 0.95
CA LYS A 321 2.75 -13.08 -0.33
C LYS A 321 1.24 -13.04 -0.16
N ASP A 322 0.67 -13.92 0.66
CA ASP A 322 -0.79 -13.98 0.87
C ASP A 322 -1.34 -12.76 1.60
N VAL A 323 -0.57 -12.18 2.52
CA VAL A 323 -0.94 -10.93 3.21
C VAL A 323 -0.91 -9.76 2.23
N ALA A 324 0.13 -9.68 1.37
CA ALA A 324 0.19 -8.67 0.31
C ALA A 324 -0.98 -8.82 -0.67
N LYS A 325 -1.30 -10.03 -1.10
CA LYS A 325 -2.46 -10.33 -1.98
C LYS A 325 -3.78 -9.91 -1.35
N LEU A 326 -3.98 -10.17 -0.05
CA LEU A 326 -5.16 -9.73 0.67
C LEU A 326 -5.28 -8.20 0.70
N GLY A 327 -4.15 -7.51 0.95
CA GLY A 327 -4.07 -6.05 0.91
C GLY A 327 -4.45 -5.49 -0.47
N VAL A 328 -3.93 -6.07 -1.55
CA VAL A 328 -4.28 -5.67 -2.93
C VAL A 328 -5.76 -5.92 -3.20
N ARG A 329 -6.29 -7.10 -2.86
CA ARG A 329 -7.70 -7.46 -3.11
C ARG A 329 -8.69 -6.47 -2.48
N HIS A 330 -8.40 -6.00 -1.26
CA HIS A 330 -9.32 -5.11 -0.54
C HIS A 330 -8.99 -3.62 -0.72
N GLY A 331 -7.72 -3.26 -0.86
CA GLY A 331 -7.26 -1.87 -0.88
C GLY A 331 -7.12 -1.25 -2.27
N MET A 332 -6.84 -2.05 -3.31
CA MET A 332 -6.42 -1.52 -4.61
C MET A 332 -7.46 -0.61 -5.27
N TRP A 333 -8.75 -0.97 -5.22
CA TRP A 333 -9.79 -0.10 -5.78
C TRP A 333 -9.88 1.26 -5.06
N GLY A 334 -9.66 1.28 -3.75
CA GLY A 334 -9.55 2.53 -2.99
C GLY A 334 -8.39 3.40 -3.48
N THR A 335 -7.24 2.78 -3.72
CA THR A 335 -6.05 3.46 -4.27
C THR A 335 -6.29 3.98 -5.69
N VAL A 336 -6.89 3.18 -6.58
CA VAL A 336 -7.22 3.59 -7.95
C VAL A 336 -8.15 4.80 -7.97
N LYS A 337 -9.16 4.84 -7.09
CA LYS A 337 -10.02 6.03 -6.95
C LYS A 337 -9.24 7.27 -6.50
N LYS A 338 -8.29 7.12 -5.58
CA LYS A 338 -7.42 8.23 -5.14
C LYS A 338 -6.50 8.71 -6.28
N ILE A 339 -5.92 7.81 -7.06
CA ILE A 339 -5.12 8.14 -8.24
C ILE A 339 -5.97 8.93 -9.24
N HIS A 340 -7.17 8.45 -9.57
CA HIS A 340 -8.08 9.15 -10.49
C HIS A 340 -8.43 10.55 -9.99
N SER A 341 -8.83 10.68 -8.72
CA SER A 341 -9.13 11.98 -8.12
C SER A 341 -7.90 12.91 -8.11
N GLY A 342 -6.71 12.36 -7.82
CA GLY A 342 -5.45 13.08 -7.85
C GLY A 342 -5.11 13.59 -9.25
N MET A 343 -5.33 12.78 -10.29
CA MET A 343 -5.12 13.16 -11.68
C MET A 343 -6.06 14.30 -12.09
N ARG A 344 -7.34 14.24 -11.71
CA ARG A 344 -8.29 15.34 -11.97
C ARG A 344 -7.91 16.61 -11.23
N ALA A 345 -7.45 16.51 -9.98
CA ALA A 345 -6.93 17.65 -9.24
C ALA A 345 -5.67 18.24 -9.90
N TYR A 346 -4.79 17.39 -10.44
CA TYR A 346 -3.62 17.81 -11.21
C TYR A 346 -4.05 18.58 -12.47
N GLN A 347 -5.02 18.05 -13.22
CA GLN A 347 -5.57 18.70 -14.41
C GLN A 347 -6.11 20.10 -14.12
N LEU A 348 -6.83 20.28 -13.01
CA LEU A 348 -7.32 21.58 -12.54
C LEU A 348 -6.17 22.53 -12.13
N ALA A 349 -5.15 22.02 -11.44
CA ALA A 349 -3.98 22.80 -11.06
C ALA A 349 -3.18 23.29 -12.29
N ARG A 350 -3.13 22.50 -13.37
CA ARG A 350 -2.51 22.89 -14.64
C ARG A 350 -3.34 23.94 -15.39
N LYS A 351 -4.68 23.82 -15.41
CA LYS A 351 -5.57 24.82 -16.01
C LYS A 351 -5.52 26.19 -15.30
N SER A 352 -5.26 26.21 -13.99
CA SER A 352 -5.12 27.44 -13.20
C SER A 352 -3.75 28.11 -13.31
N GLY A 353 -2.83 27.59 -14.13
CA GLY A 353 -1.51 28.19 -14.34
C GLY A 353 -0.51 27.94 -13.20
N THR A 354 -0.77 26.96 -12.32
CA THR A 354 0.18 26.59 -11.26
C THR A 354 1.49 26.11 -11.90
N THR A 355 2.63 26.64 -11.44
CA THR A 355 3.96 26.26 -11.92
C THR A 355 4.23 24.75 -11.76
N LEU A 356 5.03 24.22 -12.67
CA LEU A 356 5.46 22.82 -12.63
C LEU A 356 6.52 22.64 -11.54
N SER A 357 6.47 21.51 -10.86
CA SER A 357 7.51 21.09 -9.92
C SER A 357 8.79 20.69 -10.64
N ARG A 358 9.90 20.51 -9.91
CA ARG A 358 11.16 20.01 -10.51
C ARG A 358 10.92 18.62 -11.09
N SER A 359 10.20 17.78 -10.37
CA SER A 359 9.85 16.42 -10.80
C SER A 359 9.02 16.43 -12.10
N ALA A 360 8.01 17.29 -12.20
CA ALA A 360 7.21 17.41 -13.42
C ALA A 360 8.01 17.95 -14.61
N LEU A 361 8.98 18.85 -14.39
CA LEU A 361 9.87 19.35 -15.44
C LEU A 361 10.80 18.24 -15.96
N LEU A 362 11.34 17.40 -15.08
CA LEU A 362 12.16 16.25 -15.47
C LEU A 362 11.36 15.24 -16.32
N ALA A 363 10.05 15.12 -16.10
CA ALA A 363 9.18 14.26 -16.92
C ALA A 363 9.17 14.65 -18.40
N ARG A 364 9.53 15.90 -18.71
CA ARG A 364 9.57 16.45 -20.08
C ARG A 364 10.89 16.20 -20.79
N VAL A 365 11.92 15.79 -20.06
CA VAL A 365 13.20 15.38 -20.63
C VAL A 365 13.07 13.90 -21.00
N THR A 366 12.72 13.65 -22.25
CA THR A 366 12.50 12.28 -22.76
C THR A 366 13.62 11.87 -23.71
N THR A 367 13.97 10.59 -23.67
CA THR A 367 14.90 10.00 -24.64
C THR A 367 14.12 9.45 -25.82
N LYS A 368 14.44 9.91 -27.04
CA LYS A 368 13.77 9.41 -28.25
C LYS A 368 14.27 8.00 -28.57
N ILE A 369 13.34 7.10 -28.85
CA ILE A 369 13.63 5.76 -29.38
C ILE A 369 12.97 5.59 -30.74
N PRO A 370 13.54 4.74 -31.62
CA PRO A 370 12.94 4.46 -32.92
C PRO A 370 11.50 4.02 -32.77
N SER A 371 10.61 4.60 -33.57
CA SER A 371 9.28 4.05 -33.71
C SER A 371 9.40 2.69 -34.38
N HIS A 372 9.10 1.62 -33.64
CA HIS A 372 8.90 0.28 -34.19
C HIS A 372 7.60 0.26 -35.01
N GLY A 373 7.59 1.03 -36.10
CA GLY A 373 6.65 0.84 -37.19
C GLY A 373 7.20 -0.29 -38.06
N ASN A 374 6.44 -1.38 -38.15
CA ASN A 374 6.54 -2.37 -39.22
C ASN A 374 7.69 -3.40 -39.18
N LEU A 375 8.02 -3.98 -38.02
CA LEU A 375 8.73 -5.27 -37.98
C LEU A 375 7.77 -6.47 -38.25
N GLU A 376 6.79 -6.28 -39.13
CA GLU A 376 5.99 -7.35 -39.74
C GLU A 376 6.26 -7.45 -41.26
N SER A 377 6.97 -6.48 -41.86
CA SER A 377 7.29 -6.51 -43.29
C SER A 377 8.61 -7.19 -43.65
N LEU A 378 9.31 -7.80 -42.69
CA LEU A 378 10.56 -8.56 -42.94
C LEU A 378 10.40 -10.09 -42.86
N ASN A 379 9.20 -10.60 -42.58
CA ASN A 379 8.90 -12.03 -42.55
C ASN A 379 8.05 -12.51 -43.74
N GLN A 380 7.95 -11.70 -44.81
CA GLN A 380 7.21 -12.07 -46.02
C GLN A 380 8.12 -12.11 -47.25
N VAL A 381 9.19 -12.91 -47.17
CA VAL A 381 9.83 -13.50 -48.36
C VAL A 381 10.31 -14.89 -47.95
N SER A 382 9.94 -15.90 -48.74
CA SER A 382 10.21 -17.34 -48.61
C SER A 382 9.07 -18.13 -47.97
N GLU A 383 8.01 -18.39 -48.75
CA GLU A 383 7.63 -19.76 -49.14
C GLU A 383 6.40 -19.73 -50.06
N VAL A 384 6.68 -19.85 -51.36
CA VAL A 384 5.77 -20.49 -52.34
C VAL A 384 5.96 -21.99 -52.09
N GLY A 385 4.99 -22.87 -51.97
CA GLY A 385 3.53 -22.84 -52.05
C GLY A 385 3.11 -24.31 -52.21
N GLU A 386 2.01 -24.74 -51.61
CA GLU A 386 1.24 -25.87 -52.15
C GLU A 386 -0.20 -25.80 -51.62
N ASN A 387 -1.13 -25.82 -52.58
CA ASN A 387 -2.55 -25.89 -52.36
C ASN A 387 -2.91 -27.22 -51.70
N ASP A 388 -3.84 -27.20 -50.75
CA ASP A 388 -4.97 -28.12 -50.87
C ASP A 388 -6.24 -27.49 -50.30
N GLN A 389 -7.30 -27.55 -51.12
CA GLN A 389 -8.63 -27.08 -50.79
C GLN A 389 -9.34 -28.17 -50.01
N THR A 390 -9.97 -27.81 -48.89
CA THR A 390 -11.13 -28.55 -48.40
C THR A 390 -12.11 -27.55 -47.77
N GLU A 391 -13.20 -27.27 -48.50
CA GLU A 391 -14.40 -26.69 -47.93
C GLU A 391 -15.02 -27.66 -46.91
N MET A 392 -15.54 -27.16 -45.77
CA MET A 392 -16.97 -27.22 -45.46
C MET A 392 -17.29 -26.77 -44.02
N SER A 393 -18.39 -26.02 -43.93
CA SER A 393 -19.28 -25.78 -42.77
C SER A 393 -18.88 -24.78 -41.68
N HIS A 394 -19.53 -23.62 -41.76
CA HIS A 394 -19.84 -22.77 -40.62
C HIS A 394 -20.70 -23.53 -39.59
N THR A 395 -20.17 -23.72 -38.39
CA THR A 395 -20.98 -24.06 -37.21
C THR A 395 -20.93 -22.90 -36.23
N LYS A 396 -22.02 -22.13 -36.17
CA LYS A 396 -22.32 -21.22 -35.05
C LYS A 396 -22.43 -22.05 -33.78
N ILE A 397 -21.59 -21.77 -32.78
CA ILE A 397 -21.83 -22.22 -31.41
C ILE A 397 -22.48 -21.07 -30.67
N ASP A 398 -23.81 -21.10 -30.62
CA ASP A 398 -24.62 -20.38 -29.64
C ASP A 398 -24.50 -21.13 -28.30
N ASN A 399 -23.87 -20.51 -27.30
CA ASN A 399 -23.90 -21.01 -25.92
C ASN A 399 -24.84 -20.14 -25.08
N GLY A 400 -26.14 -20.33 -25.30
CA GLY A 400 -27.18 -19.97 -24.34
C GLY A 400 -27.24 -21.01 -23.22
N VAL A 401 -27.08 -20.58 -21.98
CA VAL A 401 -27.19 -21.45 -20.81
C VAL A 401 -28.67 -21.79 -20.56
N ASP A 402 -29.01 -23.07 -20.60
CA ASP A 402 -30.36 -23.59 -20.34
C ASP A 402 -30.68 -23.57 -18.83
N TRP A 403 -31.58 -22.65 -18.45
CA TRP A 403 -31.99 -22.35 -17.08
C TRP A 403 -32.76 -23.49 -16.37
N ARG A 404 -33.13 -24.55 -17.08
CA ARG A 404 -33.94 -25.66 -16.55
C ARG A 404 -33.17 -26.63 -15.63
N TRP A 405 -31.83 -26.60 -15.63
CA TRP A 405 -31.00 -27.41 -14.73
C TRP A 405 -30.67 -26.75 -13.39
N VAL A 406 -30.89 -25.44 -13.25
CA VAL A 406 -30.64 -24.69 -12.00
C VAL A 406 -31.74 -24.96 -10.95
N VAL A 407 -32.94 -25.36 -11.38
CA VAL A 407 -34.07 -25.62 -10.48
C VAL A 407 -34.03 -27.02 -9.84
N ILE A 408 -33.32 -27.99 -10.43
CA ILE A 408 -33.23 -29.35 -9.90
C ILE A 408 -32.05 -29.51 -8.91
N GLY A 409 -30.97 -28.74 -9.09
CA GLY A 409 -29.84 -28.70 -8.15
C GLY A 409 -30.14 -28.00 -6.82
N GLY A 410 -31.15 -27.12 -6.79
CA GLY A 410 -31.58 -26.39 -5.60
C GLY A 410 -32.39 -27.23 -4.59
N THR A 411 -33.03 -28.31 -5.04
CA THR A 411 -33.96 -29.10 -4.20
C THR A 411 -33.25 -30.23 -3.44
N VAL A 412 -32.10 -30.72 -3.91
CA VAL A 412 -31.33 -31.78 -3.23
C VAL A 412 -30.48 -31.23 -2.08
N ALA A 413 -30.00 -29.99 -2.17
CA ALA A 413 -29.24 -29.36 -1.09
C ALA A 413 -30.12 -28.98 0.13
N LEU A 414 -31.42 -28.73 -0.07
CA LEU A 414 -32.35 -28.42 1.02
C LEU A 414 -32.77 -29.66 1.83
N VAL A 415 -32.77 -30.85 1.21
CA VAL A 415 -33.15 -32.11 1.87
C VAL A 415 -31.97 -32.73 2.65
N CYS A 416 -30.72 -32.53 2.23
CA CYS A 416 -29.56 -32.99 2.99
C CYS A 416 -29.11 -32.01 4.10
N GLY A 417 -29.45 -30.73 4.00
CA GLY A 417 -29.10 -29.71 5.02
C GLY A 417 -29.96 -29.74 6.30
N ILE A 418 -31.10 -30.43 6.27
CA ILE A 418 -32.05 -30.49 7.41
C ILE A 418 -31.88 -31.79 8.24
N GLN A 419 -31.05 -32.75 7.79
CA GLN A 419 -30.86 -34.03 8.50
C GLN A 419 -29.59 -34.12 9.38
N THR A 420 -28.73 -33.11 9.44
CA THR A 420 -27.44 -33.21 10.19
C THR A 420 -27.11 -32.03 11.11
N GLY A 421 -28.09 -31.26 11.57
CA GLY A 421 -27.87 -30.14 12.48
C GLY A 421 -28.90 -30.03 13.60
N VAL A 422 -28.41 -29.79 14.83
CA VAL A 422 -29.06 -29.78 16.16
C VAL A 422 -30.33 -28.90 16.32
N ILE A 423 -30.88 -28.31 15.27
CA ILE A 423 -32.04 -27.40 15.30
C ILE A 423 -33.39 -28.15 15.10
N GLY A 424 -33.38 -29.44 14.73
CA GLY A 424 -34.60 -30.25 14.62
C GLY A 424 -35.26 -30.66 15.95
N LYS A 425 -34.54 -30.61 17.08
CA LYS A 425 -35.07 -31.07 18.39
C LYS A 425 -35.81 -30.00 19.19
N ALA A 426 -35.69 -28.72 18.83
CA ALA A 426 -36.43 -27.63 19.51
C ALA A 426 -37.83 -27.41 18.91
N LEU A 427 -38.04 -27.71 17.62
CA LEU A 427 -39.33 -27.52 16.95
C LEU A 427 -40.32 -28.67 17.17
N LEU A 428 -39.84 -29.90 17.44
CA LEU A 428 -40.70 -31.04 17.78
C LEU A 428 -41.24 -31.01 19.22
N PHE A 429 -40.55 -30.34 20.16
CA PHE A 429 -41.05 -30.17 21.53
C PHE A 429 -42.07 -29.03 21.67
N GLY A 430 -42.11 -28.08 20.73
CA GLY A 430 -43.08 -26.97 20.71
C GLY A 430 -44.45 -27.34 20.14
N ALA A 431 -44.51 -28.31 19.21
CA ALA A 431 -45.76 -28.75 18.59
C ALA A 431 -46.54 -29.77 19.44
N ALA A 432 -45.86 -30.54 20.30
CA ALA A 432 -46.50 -31.54 21.18
C ALA A 432 -47.24 -30.93 22.39
N ARG A 433 -47.05 -29.65 22.72
CA ARG A 433 -47.75 -28.96 23.83
C ARG A 433 -49.02 -28.21 23.41
N ARG A 434 -49.34 -28.12 22.10
CA ARG A 434 -50.57 -27.47 21.59
C ARG A 434 -51.67 -28.43 21.12
N LEU A 435 -51.45 -29.74 21.19
CA LEU A 435 -52.47 -30.77 20.92
C LEU A 435 -52.93 -31.55 22.17
N ALA A 436 -52.43 -31.19 23.36
CA ALA A 436 -52.90 -31.74 24.65
C ALA A 436 -53.81 -30.76 25.44
N ARG A 437 -54.37 -29.75 24.76
CA ARG A 437 -55.48 -28.92 25.26
C ARG A 437 -56.47 -28.68 24.12
N ARG A 438 -57.13 -29.76 23.71
CA ARG A 438 -58.51 -29.76 23.21
C ARG A 438 -59.10 -31.14 23.44
#